data_AF-A0A180G9P6-F1
#
_entry.id   AF-A0A180G9P6-F1
#
_cell.length_a   1.000
_cell.length_b   1.000
_cell.length_c   1.000
_cell.angle_alpha   90.00
_cell.angle_beta   90.00
_cell.angle_gamma   90.00
#
_symmetry.space_group_name_H-M   'P 1'
#
loop_
_entity.id
_entity.type
_entity.pdbx_description
1 polymer ?
#
loop_
_entity_poly.entity_id
_entity_poly.type
_entity_poly.pdbx_seq_one_letter_code
_entity_poly.pdbx_strand_id
1 'polypeptide(L)'
;MYASRPGQIINGCPSVFSGDEDLFRGDLCQYVDCSPATTTNNSFAMADSRLEIAPLPAQDITIADAIKASCKECLERYGININKSACEDFLLKLDRDEYEKRVEAEPVHLRFPLQFSSQLDELNVVAMVCLLEGFHSYEDLLKEKTGRGVWETMRYLVLAAYLSPESQSTSILTTRGLVEATPEYISTVLSLPLHIERPIAENSPISLAEPDRAVARFVEDLLEVLHSTGKVLQQSGLPNLASFLATRTTLNEDEMIRQLTGAFSTFRDMYTLDGKYVYLMKKALFLVYNIQNTSMSFPKLKTLPPILADDALPVLLVQTGLLDISQSTDNSLRDMTLSNSHLKISSRSATTLRASSVACCHFLIDLVQNLSKTNKSLEFVDRDGLIRYLSNLSRERSSSCAIREEGVVVY
;
A
#
# COMPACT_ATOMS: atom_id res chain seq x y z
N MET A 1 5.55 63.38 1.53
CA MET A 1 5.83 64.40 0.50
C MET A 1 6.57 63.73 -0.64
N TYR A 2 5.96 63.73 -1.84
CA TYR A 2 6.47 63.37 -3.19
C TYR A 2 7.21 62.02 -3.33
N ALA A 3 6.68 60.93 -3.91
CA ALA A 3 5.87 60.72 -5.12
C ALA A 3 6.47 61.29 -6.41
N SER A 4 6.83 60.40 -7.37
CA SER A 4 6.34 60.42 -8.78
C SER A 4 6.91 59.25 -9.62
N ARG A 5 6.00 58.50 -10.26
CA ARG A 5 6.20 57.69 -11.50
C ARG A 5 6.21 58.65 -12.74
N PRO A 6 5.94 58.31 -14.03
CA PRO A 6 5.79 57.04 -14.79
C PRO A 6 6.33 57.07 -16.27
N GLY A 7 6.07 55.98 -17.04
CA GLY A 7 5.93 55.98 -18.53
C GLY A 7 7.06 55.26 -19.28
N GLN A 8 6.88 54.54 -20.40
CA GLN A 8 5.72 54.28 -21.27
C GLN A 8 6.10 53.15 -22.27
N ILE A 9 5.11 52.38 -22.71
CA ILE A 9 5.14 51.33 -23.76
C ILE A 9 5.14 52.00 -25.15
N ILE A 10 5.93 51.54 -26.15
CA ILE A 10 5.52 51.41 -27.59
C ILE A 10 6.37 50.34 -28.33
N ASN A 11 5.67 49.55 -29.16
CA ASN A 11 6.06 48.54 -30.15
C ASN A 11 7.09 48.94 -31.24
N GLY A 12 7.72 47.94 -31.87
CA GLY A 12 8.30 48.08 -33.21
C GLY A 12 8.99 46.81 -33.76
N CYS A 13 8.32 46.07 -34.66
CA CYS A 13 8.95 45.16 -35.62
C CYS A 13 9.91 45.92 -36.58
N PRO A 14 10.83 45.21 -37.25
CA PRO A 14 10.63 45.05 -38.69
C PRO A 14 10.95 43.65 -39.23
N SER A 15 10.21 43.29 -40.27
CA SER A 15 10.42 42.18 -41.20
C SER A 15 11.23 42.62 -42.44
N VAL A 16 11.82 41.63 -43.14
CA VAL A 16 11.91 41.43 -44.62
C VAL A 16 13.33 41.08 -45.12
N PHE A 17 13.43 39.89 -45.76
CA PHE A 17 14.05 39.51 -47.07
C PHE A 17 14.13 37.95 -47.08
N SER A 18 13.26 37.14 -47.72
CA SER A 18 13.07 36.76 -49.17
C SER A 18 14.36 36.29 -49.88
N GLY A 19 14.49 35.21 -50.67
CA GLY A 19 13.64 34.14 -51.25
C GLY A 19 14.49 32.83 -51.33
N ASP A 20 14.15 31.68 -51.93
CA ASP A 20 13.30 31.23 -53.05
C ASP A 20 12.80 29.78 -52.73
N GLU A 21 11.53 29.39 -52.95
CA GLU A 21 10.96 28.68 -54.14
C GLU A 21 11.84 27.57 -54.73
N ASP A 22 11.42 26.38 -55.15
CA ASP A 22 10.19 25.58 -55.23
C ASP A 22 10.69 24.27 -55.91
N LEU A 23 10.23 23.05 -55.56
CA LEU A 23 10.11 21.95 -56.54
C LEU A 23 9.46 20.65 -55.97
N PHE A 24 8.41 20.24 -56.68
CA PHE A 24 7.77 18.92 -56.80
C PHE A 24 6.64 18.49 -55.84
N ARG A 25 5.44 18.60 -56.42
CA ARG A 25 4.16 17.98 -56.08
C ARG A 25 3.70 17.14 -57.30
N GLY A 26 2.98 16.04 -57.06
CA GLY A 26 2.24 15.23 -58.07
C GLY A 26 2.57 13.73 -57.95
N ASP A 27 1.67 12.74 -58.02
CA ASP A 27 0.26 12.70 -58.43
C ASP A 27 -0.46 11.41 -57.95
N LEU A 28 -1.79 11.54 -57.93
CA LEU A 28 -2.95 10.63 -57.96
C LEU A 28 -2.87 9.08 -58.04
N CYS A 29 -3.77 8.48 -57.23
CA CYS A 29 -4.75 7.39 -57.47
C CYS A 29 -4.40 6.09 -58.24
N GLN A 30 -4.71 4.92 -57.63
CA GLN A 30 -5.75 3.97 -58.11
C GLN A 30 -5.97 2.75 -57.18
N TYR A 31 -7.22 2.28 -57.17
CA TYR A 31 -7.79 1.08 -56.56
C TYR A 31 -7.09 -0.23 -56.91
N VAL A 32 -6.91 -1.14 -55.95
CA VAL A 32 -7.08 -2.61 -56.15
C VAL A 32 -7.58 -3.25 -54.84
N ASP A 33 -8.79 -3.80 -54.89
CA ASP A 33 -9.34 -4.77 -53.93
C ASP A 33 -8.67 -6.14 -54.13
N CYS A 34 -8.15 -6.75 -53.05
CA CYS A 34 -7.97 -8.21 -52.90
C CYS A 34 -7.70 -8.53 -51.42
N SER A 35 -8.64 -9.23 -50.77
CA SER A 35 -8.43 -9.99 -49.51
C SER A 35 -8.59 -11.49 -49.81
N PRO A 36 -8.15 -12.43 -48.95
CA PRO A 36 -7.16 -12.33 -47.87
C PRO A 36 -6.07 -13.43 -47.98
N ALA A 37 -4.84 -13.14 -47.54
CA ALA A 37 -3.82 -14.16 -47.27
C ALA A 37 -3.49 -14.20 -45.78
N THR A 38 -3.82 -15.34 -45.19
CA THR A 38 -3.58 -15.78 -43.82
C THR A 38 -2.15 -15.48 -43.39
N THR A 39 -1.97 -14.57 -42.43
CA THR A 39 -0.71 -14.45 -41.69
C THR A 39 -1.03 -14.43 -40.21
N THR A 40 -0.66 -15.52 -39.56
CA THR A 40 -0.65 -15.70 -38.11
C THR A 40 0.25 -14.65 -37.48
N ASN A 41 -0.34 -13.54 -37.05
CA ASN A 41 0.32 -12.63 -36.12
C ASN A 41 0.13 -13.18 -34.71
N ASN A 42 1.18 -13.85 -34.22
CA ASN A 42 1.48 -13.95 -32.80
C ASN A 42 1.66 -12.53 -32.25
N SER A 43 0.56 -11.87 -31.91
CA SER A 43 0.60 -10.76 -30.98
C SER A 43 0.88 -11.37 -29.60
N PHE A 44 2.14 -11.37 -29.19
CA PHE A 44 2.49 -11.31 -27.77
C PHE A 44 1.88 -10.01 -27.24
N ALA A 45 0.60 -10.07 -26.86
CA ALA A 45 0.01 -9.07 -26.01
C ALA A 45 0.80 -9.15 -24.70
N MET A 46 1.60 -8.12 -24.40
CA MET A 46 1.90 -7.82 -23.01
C MET A 46 0.56 -7.52 -22.35
N ALA A 47 -0.06 -8.58 -21.83
CA ALA A 47 -1.29 -8.51 -21.08
C ALA A 47 -1.06 -7.58 -19.89
N ASP A 48 -1.95 -6.61 -19.76
CA ASP A 48 -2.03 -5.65 -18.68
C ASP A 48 -1.76 -6.36 -17.34
N SER A 49 -0.68 -6.00 -16.65
CA SER A 49 -0.22 -6.68 -15.42
C SER A 49 -1.09 -6.37 -14.20
N ARG A 50 -2.32 -5.90 -14.42
CA ARG A 50 -3.20 -5.32 -13.41
C ARG A 50 -4.29 -6.31 -13.05
N LEU A 51 -4.41 -6.60 -11.76
CA LEU A 51 -5.56 -7.32 -11.25
C LEU A 51 -6.80 -6.44 -11.35
N GLU A 52 -7.90 -7.03 -11.83
CA GLU A 52 -9.19 -6.36 -11.84
C GLU A 52 -9.66 -6.16 -10.38
N ILE A 53 -10.11 -4.95 -10.04
CA ILE A 53 -10.63 -4.64 -8.71
C ILE A 53 -11.99 -5.31 -8.52
N ALA A 54 -12.16 -6.04 -7.41
CA ALA A 54 -13.44 -6.65 -7.06
C ALA A 54 -14.48 -5.57 -6.67
N PRO A 55 -15.78 -5.82 -6.91
CA PRO A 55 -16.83 -4.98 -6.34
C PRO A 55 -16.86 -5.09 -4.82
N LEU A 56 -17.49 -4.14 -4.13
CA LEU A 56 -17.72 -4.27 -2.69
C LEU A 56 -18.55 -5.53 -2.38
N PRO A 57 -18.30 -6.22 -1.25
CA PRO A 57 -19.15 -7.31 -0.79
C PRO A 57 -20.62 -6.89 -0.73
N ALA A 58 -21.53 -7.84 -0.92
CA ALA A 58 -22.97 -7.58 -0.81
C ALA A 58 -23.33 -7.07 0.60
N GLN A 59 -24.46 -6.35 0.72
CA GLN A 59 -24.86 -5.69 1.98
C GLN A 59 -25.41 -6.67 3.04
N ASP A 60 -25.76 -7.88 2.63
CA ASP A 60 -26.29 -8.95 3.48
C ASP A 60 -25.19 -9.81 4.16
N ILE A 61 -23.93 -9.61 3.77
CA ILE A 61 -22.76 -10.25 4.39
C ILE A 61 -21.88 -9.20 5.06
N THR A 62 -21.31 -9.52 6.22
CA THR A 62 -20.32 -8.63 6.85
C THR A 62 -19.00 -8.66 6.06
N ILE A 63 -18.24 -7.58 6.08
CA ILE A 63 -16.89 -7.49 5.49
C ILE A 63 -15.99 -8.57 6.08
N ALA A 64 -16.07 -8.83 7.38
CA ALA A 64 -15.28 -9.87 8.04
C ALA A 64 -15.61 -11.27 7.51
N ASP A 65 -16.89 -11.60 7.33
CA ASP A 65 -17.33 -12.88 6.78
C ASP A 65 -16.96 -13.00 5.30
N ALA A 66 -17.06 -11.92 4.53
CA ALA A 66 -16.66 -11.88 3.12
C ALA A 66 -15.16 -12.13 2.95
N ILE A 67 -14.31 -11.51 3.78
CA ILE A 67 -12.86 -11.77 3.82
C ILE A 67 -12.61 -13.24 4.18
N LYS A 68 -13.18 -13.74 5.28
CA LYS A 68 -12.99 -15.13 5.73
C LYS A 68 -13.38 -16.14 4.64
N ALA A 69 -14.54 -15.94 4.01
CA ALA A 69 -15.04 -16.83 2.97
C ALA A 69 -14.18 -16.78 1.70
N SER A 70 -13.89 -15.59 1.19
CA SER A 70 -13.11 -15.41 -0.04
C SER A 70 -11.67 -15.89 0.08
N CYS A 71 -11.01 -15.63 1.22
CA CYS A 71 -9.65 -16.10 1.48
C CYS A 71 -9.57 -17.63 1.59
N LYS A 72 -10.56 -18.26 2.25
CA LYS A 72 -10.65 -19.71 2.33
C LYS A 72 -10.87 -20.34 0.94
N GLU A 73 -11.81 -19.79 0.16
CA GLU A 73 -12.07 -20.24 -1.22
C GLU A 73 -10.82 -20.08 -2.11
N CYS A 74 -10.06 -19.00 -1.94
CA CYS A 74 -8.80 -18.76 -2.64
C CYS A 74 -7.76 -19.85 -2.30
N LEU A 75 -7.53 -20.12 -1.01
CA LEU A 75 -6.61 -21.15 -0.55
C LEU A 75 -6.94 -22.54 -1.15
N GLU A 76 -8.21 -22.94 -1.08
CA GLU A 76 -8.69 -24.22 -1.61
C GLU A 76 -8.55 -24.31 -3.14
N ARG A 77 -8.92 -23.24 -3.86
CA ARG A 77 -8.82 -23.18 -5.33
C ARG A 77 -7.40 -23.34 -5.82
N TYR A 78 -6.45 -22.66 -5.16
CA TYR A 78 -5.07 -22.66 -5.61
C TYR A 78 -4.28 -23.87 -5.11
N GLY A 79 -4.87 -24.77 -4.31
CA GLY A 79 -4.19 -25.99 -3.84
C GLY A 79 -3.11 -25.71 -2.78
N ILE A 80 -3.24 -24.60 -2.06
CA ILE A 80 -2.35 -24.26 -0.95
C ILE A 80 -2.88 -24.94 0.30
N ASN A 81 -2.01 -25.64 1.03
CA ASN A 81 -2.42 -26.45 2.18
C ASN A 81 -1.97 -25.81 3.50
N ILE A 82 -2.82 -25.92 4.52
CA ILE A 82 -2.45 -25.59 5.91
C ILE A 82 -1.87 -26.85 6.55
N ASN A 83 -0.62 -26.78 7.00
CA ASN A 83 0.03 -27.88 7.69
C ASN A 83 -0.45 -27.95 9.15
N LYS A 84 -1.47 -28.77 9.40
CA LYS A 84 -2.15 -28.86 10.70
C LYS A 84 -1.21 -29.25 11.83
N SER A 85 -0.31 -30.22 11.61
CA SER A 85 0.67 -30.65 12.61
C SER A 85 1.68 -29.56 12.93
N ALA A 86 2.17 -28.83 11.93
CA ALA A 86 3.09 -27.71 12.17
C ALA A 86 2.39 -26.56 12.91
N CYS A 87 1.10 -26.31 12.63
CA CYS A 87 0.31 -25.32 13.35
C CYS A 87 0.13 -25.67 14.83
N GLU A 88 -0.18 -26.93 15.13
CA GLU A 88 -0.29 -27.41 16.51
C GLU A 88 1.06 -27.32 17.25
N ASP A 89 2.12 -27.83 16.62
CA ASP A 89 3.49 -27.74 17.16
C ASP A 89 3.94 -26.31 17.40
N PHE A 90 3.61 -25.39 16.48
CA PHE A 90 3.92 -23.97 16.61
C PHE A 90 3.25 -23.36 17.84
N LEU A 91 1.95 -23.61 18.03
CA LEU A 91 1.21 -23.09 19.19
C LEU A 91 1.74 -23.69 20.50
N LEU A 92 1.99 -25.00 20.54
CA LEU A 92 2.49 -25.67 21.75
C LEU A 92 3.91 -25.25 22.15
N LYS A 93 4.68 -24.67 21.22
CA LYS A 93 6.03 -24.13 21.46
C LYS A 93 6.03 -22.63 21.78
N LEU A 94 4.88 -21.97 21.88
CA LEU A 94 4.82 -20.57 22.29
C LEU A 94 5.34 -20.41 23.71
N ASP A 95 6.39 -19.61 23.83
CA ASP A 95 6.88 -19.12 25.13
C ASP A 95 6.04 -17.93 25.57
N ARG A 96 5.63 -17.91 26.84
CA ARG A 96 4.72 -16.90 27.37
C ARG A 96 5.35 -15.52 27.42
N ASP A 97 6.55 -15.42 28.00
CA ASP A 97 7.24 -14.15 28.21
C ASP A 97 7.52 -13.49 26.84
N GLU A 98 7.97 -14.30 25.88
CA GLU A 98 8.27 -13.85 24.54
C GLU A 98 6.99 -13.52 23.72
N TYR A 99 5.88 -14.23 23.97
CA TYR A 99 4.58 -13.89 23.41
C TYR A 99 4.08 -12.54 23.93
N GLU A 100 4.01 -12.35 25.25
CA GLU A 100 3.50 -11.13 25.88
C GLU A 100 4.33 -9.92 25.44
N LYS A 101 5.66 -10.05 25.43
CA LYS A 101 6.58 -9.03 24.91
C LYS A 101 6.30 -8.65 23.44
N ARG A 102 6.01 -9.63 22.58
CA ARG A 102 5.68 -9.35 21.17
C ARG A 102 4.27 -8.81 20.99
N VAL A 103 3.31 -9.18 21.81
CA VAL A 103 1.94 -8.63 21.74
C VAL A 103 1.92 -7.15 22.13
N GLU A 104 2.77 -6.76 23.09
CA GLU A 104 2.93 -5.37 23.53
C GLU A 104 3.80 -4.53 22.57
N ALA A 105 4.53 -5.15 21.65
CA ALA A 105 5.37 -4.43 20.72
C ALA A 105 4.54 -3.57 19.74
N GLU A 106 4.98 -2.32 19.55
CA GLU A 106 4.61 -1.46 18.44
C GLU A 106 4.77 -2.24 17.12
N PRO A 107 3.79 -2.20 16.21
CA PRO A 107 3.16 -0.97 15.72
C PRO A 107 1.63 -0.93 15.75
N VAL A 108 0.99 -1.90 16.42
CA VAL A 108 -0.47 -2.07 16.35
C VAL A 108 -1.22 -0.99 17.15
N HIS A 109 -0.59 -0.34 18.13
CA HIS A 109 -1.14 0.82 18.80
C HIS A 109 -0.41 2.05 18.30
N LEU A 110 -0.91 2.72 17.26
CA LEU A 110 -0.36 4.01 16.84
C LEU A 110 -0.51 5.07 17.93
N ARG A 111 0.41 5.08 18.88
CA ARG A 111 0.54 6.09 19.93
C ARG A 111 1.74 6.96 19.61
N PHE A 112 1.50 8.26 19.63
CA PHE A 112 2.54 9.24 19.43
C PHE A 112 2.80 9.94 20.76
N PRO A 113 4.06 10.11 21.18
CA PRO A 113 4.42 10.88 22.38
C PRO A 113 4.32 12.39 22.09
N LEU A 114 3.24 12.83 21.47
CA LEU A 114 2.98 14.20 21.05
C LEU A 114 1.81 14.77 21.82
N GLN A 115 1.90 16.05 22.17
CA GLN A 115 0.74 16.81 22.60
C GLN A 115 0.01 17.33 21.35
N PHE A 116 -1.11 16.69 21.00
CA PHE A 116 -1.93 17.13 19.88
C PHE A 116 -2.69 18.42 20.21
N SER A 117 -2.83 19.31 19.22
CA SER A 117 -3.55 20.58 19.39
C SER A 117 -5.06 20.37 19.53
N SER A 118 -5.59 19.28 18.98
CA SER A 118 -6.98 18.85 19.11
C SER A 118 -7.14 17.33 18.90
N GLN A 119 -8.29 16.79 19.30
CA GLN A 119 -8.64 15.38 19.00
C GLN A 119 -8.72 15.12 17.49
N LEU A 120 -9.11 16.13 16.70
CA LEU A 120 -9.19 16.03 15.25
C LEU A 120 -7.80 15.93 14.63
N ASP A 121 -6.80 16.64 15.18
CA ASP A 121 -5.42 16.57 14.71
C ASP A 121 -4.79 15.22 15.01
N GLU A 122 -5.00 14.68 16.21
CA GLU A 122 -4.58 13.32 16.56
C GLU A 122 -5.18 12.30 15.59
N LEU A 123 -6.50 12.36 15.38
CA LEU A 123 -7.19 11.49 14.45
C LEU A 123 -6.62 11.62 13.03
N ASN A 124 -6.27 12.84 12.60
CA ASN A 124 -5.74 13.08 11.27
C ASN A 124 -4.35 12.50 11.08
N VAL A 125 -3.47 12.66 12.07
CA VAL A 125 -2.13 12.07 12.05
C VAL A 125 -2.21 10.55 12.02
N VAL A 126 -3.02 9.94 12.89
CA VAL A 126 -3.23 8.48 12.89
C VAL A 126 -3.78 8.02 11.53
N ALA A 127 -4.81 8.71 11.02
CA ALA A 127 -5.43 8.33 9.76
C ALA A 127 -4.48 8.43 8.57
N MET A 128 -3.65 9.47 8.52
CA MET A 128 -2.65 9.65 7.47
C MET A 128 -1.54 8.59 7.54
N VAL A 129 -1.10 8.17 8.73
CA VAL A 129 -0.14 7.06 8.84
C VAL A 129 -0.74 5.76 8.33
N CYS A 130 -2.00 5.45 8.65
CA CYS A 130 -2.68 4.27 8.12
C CYS A 130 -2.91 4.36 6.60
N LEU A 131 -3.21 5.55 6.07
CA LEU A 131 -3.37 5.79 4.63
C LEU A 131 -2.07 5.47 3.86
N LEU A 132 -0.92 5.83 4.42
CA LEU A 132 0.38 5.65 3.76
C LEU A 132 1.01 4.28 4.03
N GLU A 133 0.35 3.40 4.77
CA GLU A 133 0.76 2.01 4.97
C GLU A 133 0.66 1.26 3.63
N GLY A 134 1.75 0.83 2.99
CA GLY A 134 1.64 0.13 1.70
C GLY A 134 2.92 -0.07 0.89
N PHE A 135 3.93 0.78 1.07
CA PHE A 135 5.11 0.86 0.18
C PHE A 135 6.17 -0.22 0.41
N HIS A 136 5.80 -1.40 0.89
CA HIS A 136 6.71 -2.47 1.32
C HIS A 136 7.64 -2.97 0.20
N SER A 137 7.24 -2.82 -1.07
CA SER A 137 8.11 -3.08 -2.23
C SER A 137 9.36 -2.19 -2.28
N TYR A 138 9.31 -1.01 -1.65
CA TYR A 138 10.38 -0.01 -1.57
C TYR A 138 11.22 -0.09 -0.29
N GLU A 139 11.04 -1.13 0.55
CA GLU A 139 11.74 -1.28 1.84
C GLU A 139 13.27 -1.13 1.73
N ASP A 140 13.90 -1.84 0.79
CA ASP A 140 15.35 -1.76 0.61
C ASP A 140 15.79 -0.39 0.10
N LEU A 141 15.05 0.17 -0.85
CA LEU A 141 15.35 1.48 -1.41
C LEU A 141 15.34 2.54 -0.30
N LEU A 142 14.31 2.53 0.55
CA LEU A 142 14.20 3.48 1.65
C LEU A 142 15.26 3.24 2.71
N LYS A 143 15.59 1.98 3.04
CA LYS A 143 16.70 1.67 3.95
C LYS A 143 18.04 2.16 3.41
N GLU A 144 18.33 1.92 2.13
CA GLU A 144 19.55 2.36 1.47
C GLU A 144 19.66 3.89 1.47
N LYS A 145 18.58 4.59 1.09
CA LYS A 145 18.63 6.04 0.86
C LYS A 145 18.43 6.88 2.13
N THR A 146 17.68 6.38 3.10
CA THR A 146 17.27 7.17 4.29
C THR A 146 17.69 6.54 5.62
N GLY A 147 18.18 5.29 5.61
CA GLY A 147 18.46 4.52 6.82
C GLY A 147 17.20 4.02 7.55
N ARG A 148 16.02 4.13 6.94
CA ARG A 148 14.71 3.81 7.54
C ARG A 148 13.93 2.85 6.66
N GLY A 149 13.18 1.92 7.26
CA GLY A 149 12.21 1.12 6.53
C GLY A 149 11.00 1.97 6.09
N VAL A 150 10.08 1.36 5.34
CA VAL A 150 8.84 1.99 4.86
C VAL A 150 8.03 2.53 6.03
N TRP A 151 7.86 1.71 7.07
CA TRP A 151 7.07 2.08 8.25
C TRP A 151 7.61 3.34 8.95
N GLU A 152 8.92 3.39 9.23
CA GLU A 152 9.52 4.58 9.85
C GLU A 152 9.51 5.77 8.91
N THR A 153 9.70 5.56 7.61
CA THR A 153 9.70 6.64 6.61
C THR A 153 8.33 7.31 6.50
N MET A 154 7.25 6.53 6.42
CA MET A 154 5.88 7.08 6.32
C MET A 154 5.48 7.80 7.60
N ARG A 155 5.81 7.24 8.77
CA ARG A 155 5.60 7.93 10.05
C ARG A 155 6.38 9.23 10.13
N TYR A 156 7.64 9.21 9.69
CA TYR A 156 8.48 10.41 9.69
C TYR A 156 7.88 11.51 8.80
N LEU A 157 7.41 11.17 7.59
CA LEU A 157 6.73 12.11 6.70
C LEU A 157 5.51 12.78 7.36
N VAL A 158 4.62 11.98 7.95
CA VAL A 158 3.39 12.51 8.59
C VAL A 158 3.73 13.36 9.82
N LEU A 159 4.69 12.93 10.65
CA LEU A 159 5.10 13.66 11.84
C LEU A 159 5.84 14.96 11.49
N ALA A 160 6.70 14.94 10.48
CA ALA A 160 7.34 16.15 9.98
C ALA A 160 6.29 17.15 9.46
N ALA A 161 5.27 16.66 8.75
CA ALA A 161 4.18 17.48 8.27
C ALA A 161 3.30 18.07 9.40
N TYR A 162 3.17 17.37 10.53
CA TYR A 162 2.45 17.85 11.72
C TYR A 162 3.24 18.87 12.55
N LEU A 163 4.54 18.64 12.71
CA LEU A 163 5.41 19.46 13.57
C LEU A 163 5.92 20.74 12.88
N SER A 164 5.72 20.86 11.56
CA SER A 164 6.18 22.01 10.78
C SER A 164 5.34 23.27 11.08
N PRO A 165 5.92 24.36 11.61
CA PRO A 165 5.19 25.55 12.08
C PRO A 165 4.47 26.36 10.97
N GLU A 166 4.96 26.28 9.73
CA GLU A 166 4.56 27.17 8.61
C GLU A 166 3.55 26.53 7.65
N SER A 167 3.19 25.26 7.86
CA SER A 167 2.56 24.43 6.82
C SER A 167 1.09 24.09 7.06
N GLN A 168 0.36 24.77 7.94
CA GLN A 168 -1.05 24.41 8.20
C GLN A 168 -1.94 24.42 6.95
N SER A 169 -1.55 25.11 5.89
CA SER A 169 -2.35 25.24 4.68
C SER A 169 -1.76 24.50 3.46
N THR A 170 -0.49 24.09 3.49
CA THR A 170 0.20 23.35 2.41
C THR A 170 0.70 21.98 2.84
N SER A 171 0.54 21.63 4.12
CA SER A 171 0.85 20.32 4.68
C SER A 171 -0.04 19.24 4.06
N ILE A 172 0.54 18.06 3.81
CA ILE A 172 -0.18 16.85 3.39
C ILE A 172 -1.25 16.39 4.40
N LEU A 173 -1.32 17.02 5.58
CA LEU A 173 -2.40 16.83 6.54
C LEU A 173 -3.69 17.58 6.16
N THR A 174 -3.66 18.39 5.10
CA THR A 174 -4.82 19.12 4.59
C THR A 174 -5.19 18.67 3.20
N THR A 175 -6.47 18.79 2.84
CA THR A 175 -6.96 18.52 1.48
C THR A 175 -6.20 19.31 0.42
N ARG A 176 -5.87 20.58 0.69
CA ARG A 176 -5.09 21.40 -0.25
C ARG A 176 -3.67 20.87 -0.41
N GLY A 177 -2.97 20.60 0.70
CA GLY A 177 -1.61 20.05 0.62
C GLY A 177 -1.57 18.66 0.00
N LEU A 178 -2.61 17.83 0.17
CA LEU A 178 -2.74 16.55 -0.54
C LEU A 178 -2.85 16.73 -2.06
N VAL A 179 -3.56 17.76 -2.53
CA VAL A 179 -3.72 18.05 -3.96
C VAL A 179 -2.47 18.71 -4.56
N GLU A 180 -1.79 19.56 -3.78
CA GLU A 180 -0.66 20.39 -4.23
C GLU A 180 0.71 19.78 -3.94
N ALA A 181 0.77 18.60 -3.31
CA ALA A 181 2.04 17.94 -2.99
C ALA A 181 2.90 17.73 -4.25
N THR A 182 4.20 18.02 -4.15
CA THR A 182 5.16 17.90 -5.26
C THR A 182 6.29 16.92 -4.94
N PRO A 183 7.02 16.43 -5.95
CA PRO A 183 8.21 15.59 -5.74
C PRO A 183 9.26 16.26 -4.85
N GLU A 184 9.45 17.57 -5.00
CA GLU A 184 10.43 18.36 -4.23
C GLU A 184 10.05 18.44 -2.75
N TYR A 185 8.75 18.60 -2.44
CA TYR A 185 8.28 18.57 -1.06
C TYR A 185 8.58 17.22 -0.42
N ILE A 186 8.23 16.11 -1.08
CA ILE A 186 8.47 14.76 -0.57
C ILE A 186 9.97 14.50 -0.40
N SER A 187 10.76 14.83 -1.42
CA SER A 187 12.22 14.70 -1.42
C SER A 187 12.85 15.47 -0.25
N THR A 188 12.43 16.71 -0.05
CA THR A 188 12.95 17.57 1.02
C THR A 188 12.58 17.03 2.39
N VAL A 189 11.31 16.67 2.61
CA VAL A 189 10.86 16.19 3.93
C VAL A 189 11.48 14.85 4.27
N LEU A 190 11.65 13.94 3.29
CA LEU A 190 12.23 12.62 3.53
C LEU A 190 13.76 12.57 3.38
N SER A 191 14.41 13.68 3.04
CA SER A 191 15.83 13.72 2.65
C SER A 191 16.17 12.70 1.56
N LEU A 192 15.27 12.49 0.61
CA LEU A 192 15.43 11.55 -0.50
C LEU A 192 16.09 12.22 -1.69
N PRO A 193 17.29 11.80 -2.14
CA PRO A 193 17.95 12.40 -3.29
C PRO A 193 17.23 11.98 -4.59
N LEU A 194 16.59 12.94 -5.27
CA LEU A 194 15.95 12.69 -6.58
C LEU A 194 16.95 12.43 -7.71
N HIS A 195 18.23 12.77 -7.50
CA HIS A 195 19.29 12.62 -8.48
C HIS A 195 20.50 11.90 -7.87
N ILE A 196 21.24 11.19 -8.70
CA ILE A 196 22.52 10.55 -8.36
C ILE A 196 23.61 11.10 -9.27
N GLU A 197 24.80 11.30 -8.73
CA GLU A 197 25.98 11.65 -9.52
C GLU A 197 26.61 10.40 -10.11
N ARG A 198 26.80 10.38 -11.43
CA ARG A 198 27.55 9.32 -12.13
C ARG A 198 28.67 9.90 -12.98
N PRO A 199 29.85 9.25 -13.04
CA PRO A 199 30.92 9.64 -13.95
C PRO A 199 30.42 9.62 -15.41
N ILE A 200 30.76 10.65 -16.18
CA ILE A 200 30.36 10.74 -17.60
C ILE A 200 30.99 9.62 -18.45
N ALA A 201 32.14 9.10 -18.02
CA ALA A 201 32.81 7.94 -18.60
C ALA A 201 33.58 7.19 -17.50
N GLU A 202 33.96 5.94 -17.78
CA GLU A 202 34.82 5.16 -16.89
C GLU A 202 36.12 5.93 -16.60
N ASN A 203 36.44 6.12 -15.31
CA ASN A 203 37.56 6.93 -14.81
C ASN A 203 37.50 8.46 -15.07
N SER A 204 36.35 9.00 -15.47
CA SER A 204 36.18 10.46 -15.60
C SER A 204 36.22 11.15 -14.22
N PRO A 205 36.99 12.25 -14.06
CA PRO A 205 36.90 13.10 -12.86
C PRO A 205 35.65 14.00 -12.85
N ILE A 206 34.88 13.99 -13.94
CA ILE A 206 33.64 14.76 -14.11
C ILE A 206 32.46 13.81 -14.00
N SER A 207 31.52 14.16 -13.11
CA SER A 207 30.24 13.48 -12.92
C SER A 207 29.09 14.34 -13.44
N LEU A 208 28.02 13.69 -13.88
CA LEU A 208 26.75 14.29 -14.24
C LEU A 208 25.68 13.84 -13.23
N ALA A 209 24.84 14.76 -12.78
CA ALA A 209 23.65 14.43 -12.01
C ALA A 209 22.57 13.88 -12.95
N GLU A 210 22.13 12.65 -12.73
CA GLU A 210 21.03 12.03 -13.44
C GLU A 210 19.88 11.68 -12.46
N PRO A 211 18.62 11.66 -12.90
CA PRO A 211 17.51 11.27 -12.03
C PRO A 211 17.67 9.85 -11.49
N ASP A 212 17.50 9.69 -10.17
CA ASP A 212 17.40 8.37 -9.56
C ASP A 212 16.01 7.80 -9.86
N ARG A 213 15.94 6.93 -10.88
CA ARG A 213 14.67 6.36 -11.37
C ARG A 213 13.92 5.58 -10.29
N ALA A 214 14.62 4.94 -9.35
CA ALA A 214 13.97 4.17 -8.30
C ALA A 214 13.31 5.09 -7.26
N VAL A 215 14.03 6.15 -6.86
CA VAL A 215 13.49 7.16 -5.95
C VAL A 215 12.36 7.94 -6.61
N ALA A 216 12.52 8.36 -7.87
CA ALA A 216 11.49 9.08 -8.61
C ALA A 216 10.18 8.28 -8.67
N ARG A 217 10.26 6.98 -8.99
CA ARG A 217 9.10 6.10 -9.04
C ARG A 217 8.40 5.95 -7.69
N PHE A 218 9.16 5.77 -6.60
CA PHE A 218 8.58 5.75 -5.24
C PHE A 218 7.82 7.05 -4.93
N VAL A 219 8.42 8.20 -5.27
CA VAL A 219 7.80 9.51 -5.04
C VAL A 219 6.54 9.69 -5.87
N GLU A 220 6.53 9.25 -7.14
CA GLU A 220 5.35 9.25 -8.01
C GLU A 220 4.21 8.41 -7.43
N ASP A 221 4.48 7.16 -7.01
CA ASP A 221 3.46 6.28 -6.40
C ASP A 221 2.90 6.89 -5.11
N LEU A 222 3.74 7.52 -4.29
CA LEU A 222 3.31 8.22 -3.08
C LEU A 222 2.41 9.43 -3.41
N LEU A 223 2.80 10.23 -4.40
CA LEU A 223 1.99 11.36 -4.85
C LEU A 223 0.65 10.93 -5.42
N GLU A 224 0.57 9.79 -6.12
CA GLU A 224 -0.69 9.24 -6.61
C GLU A 224 -1.67 8.98 -5.46
N VAL A 225 -1.21 8.38 -4.34
CA VAL A 225 -2.02 8.15 -3.14
C VAL A 225 -2.47 9.49 -2.51
N LEU A 226 -1.57 10.46 -2.39
CA LEU A 226 -1.88 11.76 -1.81
C LEU A 226 -2.89 12.53 -2.67
N HIS A 227 -2.63 12.63 -3.98
CA HIS A 227 -3.46 13.39 -4.92
C HIS A 227 -4.84 12.77 -5.09
N SER A 228 -4.95 11.44 -5.20
CA SER A 228 -6.24 10.74 -5.30
C SER A 228 -7.08 10.97 -4.03
N THR A 229 -6.46 10.85 -2.85
CA THR A 229 -7.12 11.14 -1.57
C THR A 229 -7.56 12.60 -1.47
N GLY A 230 -6.68 13.53 -1.83
CA GLY A 230 -6.95 14.97 -1.84
C GLY A 230 -8.12 15.33 -2.74
N LYS A 231 -8.21 14.75 -3.95
CA LYS A 231 -9.33 14.97 -4.88
C LYS A 231 -10.66 14.54 -4.28
N VAL A 232 -10.73 13.37 -3.64
CA VAL A 232 -11.95 12.87 -2.99
C VAL A 232 -12.40 13.80 -1.85
N LEU A 233 -11.45 14.24 -1.02
CA LEU A 233 -11.76 15.17 0.08
C LEU A 233 -12.19 16.55 -0.43
N GLN A 234 -11.54 17.06 -1.48
CA GLN A 234 -11.87 18.33 -2.12
C GLN A 234 -13.28 18.31 -2.70
N GLN A 235 -13.65 17.25 -3.43
CA GLN A 235 -14.99 17.06 -3.97
C GLN A 235 -16.05 16.95 -2.87
N SER A 236 -15.67 16.39 -1.72
CA SER A 236 -16.55 16.26 -0.55
C SER A 236 -16.62 17.53 0.31
N GLY A 237 -15.87 18.59 -0.03
CA GLY A 237 -15.80 19.82 0.77
C GLY A 237 -15.18 19.62 2.16
N LEU A 238 -14.38 18.57 2.35
CA LEU A 238 -13.77 18.22 3.63
C LEU A 238 -12.34 18.76 3.71
N PRO A 239 -11.90 19.35 4.84
CA PRO A 239 -10.58 19.98 4.94
C PRO A 239 -9.43 19.00 5.16
N ASN A 240 -9.71 17.77 5.61
CA ASN A 240 -8.73 16.71 5.85
C ASN A 240 -9.40 15.34 6.01
N LEU A 241 -8.59 14.27 6.11
CA LEU A 241 -9.07 12.90 6.26
C LEU A 241 -9.77 12.67 7.61
N ALA A 242 -9.32 13.31 8.69
CA ALA A 242 -10.02 13.25 9.98
C ALA A 242 -11.44 13.78 9.91
N SER A 243 -11.72 14.81 9.10
CA SER A 243 -13.07 15.35 8.93
C SER A 243 -14.00 14.35 8.23
N PHE A 244 -13.46 13.54 7.31
CA PHE A 244 -14.20 12.43 6.73
C PHE A 244 -14.60 11.40 7.79
N LEU A 245 -13.69 11.07 8.71
CA LEU A 245 -13.93 10.10 9.79
C LEU A 245 -14.86 10.67 10.89
N ALA A 246 -14.66 11.93 11.27
CA ALA A 246 -15.41 12.60 12.33
C ALA A 246 -16.90 12.77 12.00
N THR A 247 -17.24 12.88 10.71
CA THR A 247 -18.65 12.89 10.24
C THR A 247 -19.31 11.50 10.27
N ARG A 248 -18.56 10.46 10.68
CA ARG A 248 -18.94 9.03 10.63
C ARG A 248 -18.72 8.30 11.96
N THR A 249 -18.59 9.01 13.08
CA THR A 249 -18.34 8.42 14.42
C THR A 249 -19.44 7.46 14.88
N THR A 250 -20.64 7.55 14.31
CA THR A 250 -21.79 6.71 14.63
C THR A 250 -21.89 5.44 13.78
N LEU A 251 -20.95 5.21 12.86
CA LEU A 251 -20.92 4.00 12.03
C LEU A 251 -20.31 2.83 12.81
N ASN A 252 -20.78 1.62 12.52
CA ASN A 252 -20.05 0.41 12.91
C ASN A 252 -18.85 0.17 11.97
N GLU A 253 -18.06 -0.86 12.26
CA GLU A 253 -16.83 -1.22 11.54
C GLU A 253 -17.11 -1.55 10.07
N ASP A 254 -18.17 -2.32 9.83
CA ASP A 254 -18.60 -2.74 8.50
C ASP A 254 -18.96 -1.54 7.62
N GLU A 255 -19.82 -0.67 8.16
CA GLU A 255 -20.25 0.58 7.53
C GLU A 255 -19.04 1.51 7.27
N MET A 256 -18.14 1.64 8.25
CA MET A 256 -16.95 2.49 8.11
C MET A 256 -16.01 1.96 7.02
N ILE A 257 -15.73 0.65 6.99
CA ILE A 257 -14.88 0.04 5.96
C ILE A 257 -15.51 0.22 4.58
N ARG A 258 -16.82 0.02 4.44
CA ARG A 258 -17.55 0.26 3.17
C ARG A 258 -17.46 1.72 2.72
N GLN A 259 -17.58 2.67 3.65
CA GLN A 259 -17.44 4.10 3.34
C GLN A 259 -16.01 4.44 2.90
N LEU A 260 -14.99 3.91 3.58
CA LEU A 260 -13.58 4.14 3.25
C LEU A 260 -13.22 3.55 1.87
N THR A 261 -13.55 2.29 1.66
CA THR A 261 -13.27 1.57 0.39
C THR A 261 -14.10 2.11 -0.78
N GLY A 262 -15.33 2.56 -0.51
CA GLY A 262 -16.16 3.24 -1.50
C GLY A 262 -15.54 4.59 -1.93
N ALA A 263 -15.05 5.37 -0.96
CA ALA A 263 -14.55 6.72 -1.20
C ALA A 263 -13.11 6.76 -1.77
N PHE A 264 -12.17 5.98 -1.22
CA PHE A 264 -10.75 6.10 -1.55
C PHE A 264 -10.22 4.80 -2.16
N SER A 265 -9.59 4.89 -3.34
CA SER A 265 -9.03 3.73 -4.06
C SER A 265 -7.96 3.00 -3.26
N THR A 266 -7.11 3.73 -2.54
CA THR A 266 -6.01 3.14 -1.74
C THR A 266 -6.45 2.20 -0.62
N PHE A 267 -7.74 2.19 -0.27
CA PHE A 267 -8.31 1.22 0.68
C PHE A 267 -8.88 -0.04 -0.01
N ARG A 268 -8.96 -0.07 -1.35
CA ARG A 268 -9.56 -1.14 -2.15
C ARG A 268 -8.60 -2.29 -2.42
N ASP A 269 -8.11 -2.88 -1.35
CA ASP A 269 -7.32 -4.12 -1.38
C ASP A 269 -8.27 -5.32 -1.58
N MET A 270 -8.85 -5.40 -2.78
CA MET A 270 -9.85 -6.37 -3.19
C MET A 270 -9.79 -6.63 -4.71
N TYR A 271 -9.73 -7.90 -5.11
CA TYR A 271 -9.37 -8.27 -6.48
C TYR A 271 -10.22 -9.42 -7.03
N THR A 272 -10.34 -9.48 -8.35
CA THR A 272 -10.92 -10.60 -9.08
C THR A 272 -9.81 -11.51 -9.59
N LEU A 273 -9.75 -12.74 -9.06
CA LEU A 273 -8.85 -13.80 -9.51
C LEU A 273 -9.69 -14.92 -10.14
N ASP A 274 -9.46 -15.21 -11.43
CA ASP A 274 -10.17 -16.26 -12.18
C ASP A 274 -11.71 -16.18 -12.06
N GLY A 275 -12.25 -14.97 -12.17
CA GLY A 275 -13.69 -14.70 -12.06
C GLY A 275 -14.26 -14.79 -10.64
N LYS A 276 -13.40 -14.78 -9.62
CA LYS A 276 -13.77 -14.92 -8.21
C LYS A 276 -13.16 -13.81 -7.36
N TYR A 277 -13.96 -13.28 -6.45
CA TYR A 277 -13.56 -12.14 -5.63
C TYR A 277 -12.71 -12.58 -4.44
N VAL A 278 -11.66 -11.83 -4.18
CA VAL A 278 -10.74 -11.96 -3.04
C VAL A 278 -10.72 -10.64 -2.30
N TYR A 279 -11.08 -10.64 -1.02
CA TYR A 279 -11.13 -9.45 -0.18
C TYR A 279 -10.04 -9.52 0.89
N LEU A 280 -9.20 -8.49 0.98
CA LEU A 280 -8.13 -8.39 2.00
C LEU A 280 -8.31 -7.12 2.85
N MET A 281 -8.56 -5.97 2.20
CA MET A 281 -8.90 -4.67 2.80
C MET A 281 -7.99 -4.24 3.96
N LYS A 282 -6.71 -4.61 3.90
CA LYS A 282 -5.74 -4.48 5.00
C LYS A 282 -5.72 -3.07 5.59
N LYS A 283 -5.53 -2.06 4.75
CA LYS A 283 -5.37 -0.66 5.16
C LYS A 283 -6.64 -0.09 5.79
N ALA A 284 -7.81 -0.48 5.27
CA ALA A 284 -9.09 -0.05 5.83
C ALA A 284 -9.30 -0.65 7.22
N LEU A 285 -9.06 -1.95 7.37
CA LEU A 285 -9.10 -2.65 8.65
C LEU A 285 -8.10 -2.06 9.65
N PHE A 286 -6.87 -1.76 9.19
CA PHE A 286 -5.83 -1.13 10.01
C PHE A 286 -6.24 0.24 10.51
N LEU A 287 -6.82 1.08 9.64
CA LEU A 287 -7.32 2.40 10.01
C LEU A 287 -8.43 2.29 11.05
N VAL A 288 -9.46 1.49 10.80
CA VAL A 288 -10.65 1.37 11.67
C VAL A 288 -10.28 0.88 13.07
N TYR A 289 -9.29 0.00 13.20
CA TYR A 289 -8.77 -0.42 14.50
C TYR A 289 -7.98 0.68 15.21
N ASN A 290 -7.11 1.39 14.50
CA ASN A 290 -6.25 2.39 15.15
C ASN A 290 -7.02 3.63 15.59
N ILE A 291 -8.09 4.03 14.90
CA ILE A 291 -8.88 5.20 15.31
C ILE A 291 -9.61 4.99 16.63
N GLN A 292 -9.87 3.74 17.05
CA GLN A 292 -10.43 3.41 18.37
C GLN A 292 -9.50 3.81 19.52
N ASN A 293 -8.19 3.91 19.25
CA ASN A 293 -7.18 4.28 20.22
C ASN A 293 -6.89 5.78 20.28
N THR A 294 -7.61 6.59 19.49
CA THR A 294 -7.49 8.06 19.50
C THR A 294 -8.36 8.67 20.59
N SER A 295 -8.14 9.95 20.91
CA SER A 295 -8.98 10.67 21.88
C SER A 295 -10.40 10.93 21.38
N MET A 296 -10.67 10.82 20.07
CA MET A 296 -12.01 10.97 19.51
C MET A 296 -12.83 9.68 19.72
N SER A 297 -14.07 9.81 20.19
CA SER A 297 -14.91 8.63 20.48
C SER A 297 -15.60 8.07 19.23
N PHE A 298 -15.46 6.76 19.04
CA PHE A 298 -16.15 5.97 18.02
C PHE A 298 -16.97 4.85 18.69
N PRO A 299 -18.11 5.16 19.32
CA PRO A 299 -18.79 4.28 20.28
C PRO A 299 -19.36 2.99 19.67
N LYS A 300 -19.59 2.94 18.36
CA LYS A 300 -20.11 1.75 17.68
C LYS A 300 -19.05 0.83 17.11
N LEU A 301 -17.79 1.28 17.05
CA LEU A 301 -16.69 0.39 16.66
C LEU A 301 -16.41 -0.53 17.83
N LYS A 302 -16.76 -1.80 17.70
CA LYS A 302 -16.32 -2.89 18.57
C LYS A 302 -14.96 -3.36 18.08
N THR A 303 -14.20 -4.03 18.93
CA THR A 303 -12.89 -4.55 18.54
C THR A 303 -13.09 -5.64 17.48
N LEU A 304 -12.82 -5.30 16.23
CA LEU A 304 -12.63 -6.25 15.15
C LEU A 304 -11.11 -6.34 14.97
N PRO A 305 -10.44 -7.45 15.30
CA PRO A 305 -9.00 -7.46 15.19
C PRO A 305 -8.61 -7.47 13.69
N PRO A 306 -7.86 -6.45 13.22
CA PRO A 306 -7.15 -6.53 11.94
C PRO A 306 -5.74 -7.12 12.24
N ILE A 307 -4.95 -7.75 11.40
CA ILE A 307 -4.76 -7.86 9.95
C ILE A 307 -4.06 -9.21 9.76
N LEU A 308 -4.36 -9.96 8.70
CA LEU A 308 -3.57 -11.15 8.34
C LEU A 308 -3.24 -11.21 6.83
N ALA A 309 -3.02 -10.06 6.21
CA ALA A 309 -2.69 -9.92 4.80
C ALA A 309 -1.60 -8.85 4.56
N ASP A 310 -0.56 -8.80 5.39
CA ASP A 310 0.64 -8.03 5.05
C ASP A 310 1.54 -8.82 4.08
N ASP A 311 2.62 -8.21 3.58
CA ASP A 311 3.53 -8.83 2.60
C ASP A 311 4.63 -9.68 3.24
N ALA A 312 4.65 -9.73 4.58
CA ALA A 312 5.65 -10.34 5.44
C ALA A 312 5.16 -11.68 6.02
N LEU A 313 3.95 -11.68 6.55
CA LEU A 313 3.27 -12.82 7.16
C LEU A 313 3.18 -14.02 6.23
N PRO A 314 2.78 -13.89 4.94
CA PRO A 314 2.70 -15.06 4.08
C PRO A 314 4.08 -15.71 3.89
N VAL A 315 5.15 -14.92 3.82
CA VAL A 315 6.54 -15.43 3.76
C VAL A 315 6.88 -16.20 5.03
N LEU A 316 6.60 -15.63 6.21
CA LEU A 316 6.81 -16.29 7.50
C LEU A 316 6.07 -17.64 7.56
N LEU A 317 4.79 -17.68 7.17
CA LEU A 317 3.98 -18.89 7.25
C LEU A 317 4.51 -19.99 6.33
N VAL A 318 5.00 -19.65 5.13
CA VAL A 318 5.64 -20.64 4.25
C VAL A 318 6.99 -21.08 4.81
N GLN A 319 7.84 -20.16 5.26
CA GLN A 319 9.18 -20.47 5.80
C GLN A 319 9.13 -21.36 7.05
N THR A 320 8.13 -21.15 7.91
CA THR A 320 7.89 -21.96 9.11
C THR A 320 7.19 -23.30 8.81
N GLY A 321 6.78 -23.53 7.56
CA GLY A 321 6.06 -24.72 7.14
C GLY A 321 4.61 -24.78 7.63
N LEU A 322 4.03 -23.67 8.10
CA LEU A 322 2.62 -23.53 8.46
C LEU A 322 1.72 -23.54 7.22
N LEU A 323 2.19 -22.91 6.14
CA LEU A 323 1.60 -22.99 4.81
C LEU A 323 2.48 -23.82 3.87
N ASP A 324 1.87 -24.72 3.13
CA ASP A 324 2.51 -25.53 2.11
C ASP A 324 1.99 -25.14 0.72
N ILE A 325 2.91 -24.67 -0.13
CA ILE A 325 2.65 -24.22 -1.50
C ILE A 325 3.14 -25.22 -2.56
N SER A 326 3.66 -26.38 -2.15
CA SER A 326 4.24 -27.38 -3.08
C SER A 326 3.22 -27.99 -4.04
N GLN A 327 1.93 -27.96 -3.69
CA GLN A 327 0.81 -28.41 -4.53
C GLN A 327 0.05 -27.25 -5.17
N SER A 328 0.61 -26.04 -5.12
CA SER A 328 -0.02 -24.87 -5.72
C SER A 328 -0.23 -25.06 -7.22
N THR A 329 -1.42 -24.69 -7.70
CA THR A 329 -1.74 -24.61 -9.13
C THR A 329 -1.11 -23.37 -9.79
N ASP A 330 -0.68 -22.40 -8.99
CA ASP A 330 0.17 -21.29 -9.43
C ASP A 330 1.64 -21.75 -9.45
N ASN A 331 2.19 -21.89 -10.66
CA ASN A 331 3.58 -22.31 -10.89
C ASN A 331 4.59 -21.37 -10.21
N SER A 332 4.34 -20.04 -10.21
CA SER A 332 5.24 -19.07 -9.58
C SER A 332 5.31 -19.26 -8.06
N LEU A 333 4.22 -19.70 -7.44
CA LEU A 333 4.22 -20.06 -6.02
C LEU A 333 4.85 -21.44 -5.80
N ARG A 334 4.55 -22.43 -6.64
CA ARG A 334 5.10 -23.79 -6.46
C ARG A 334 6.62 -23.83 -6.59
N ASP A 335 7.16 -23.08 -7.54
CA ASP A 335 8.59 -23.05 -7.85
C ASP A 335 9.36 -22.02 -6.99
N MET A 336 8.67 -21.40 -6.02
CA MET A 336 9.20 -20.38 -5.13
C MET A 336 10.33 -20.93 -4.26
N THR A 337 11.50 -20.29 -4.30
CA THR A 337 12.63 -20.59 -3.41
C THR A 337 12.80 -19.50 -2.36
N LEU A 338 12.61 -19.84 -1.08
CA LEU A 338 12.61 -18.90 0.07
C LEU A 338 14.02 -18.46 0.54
N SER A 339 15.07 -18.77 -0.23
CA SER A 339 16.46 -18.45 0.13
C SER A 339 16.90 -17.03 -0.27
N ASN A 340 16.08 -16.32 -1.04
CA ASN A 340 16.38 -14.97 -1.52
C ASN A 340 15.81 -13.91 -0.56
N SER A 341 16.54 -12.81 -0.41
CA SER A 341 16.16 -11.77 0.53
C SER A 341 14.87 -11.03 0.15
N HIS A 342 14.35 -11.22 -1.06
CA HIS A 342 13.02 -10.76 -1.48
C HIS A 342 12.43 -11.71 -2.54
N LEU A 343 11.14 -12.00 -2.42
CA LEU A 343 10.41 -12.86 -3.34
C LEU A 343 9.73 -11.97 -4.39
N LYS A 344 10.30 -11.90 -5.59
CA LYS A 344 9.63 -11.27 -6.73
C LYS A 344 8.60 -12.24 -7.29
N ILE A 345 7.32 -11.92 -7.14
CA ILE A 345 6.20 -12.70 -7.67
C ILE A 345 5.19 -11.77 -8.30
N SER A 346 4.35 -12.28 -9.20
CA SER A 346 3.29 -11.47 -9.80
C SER A 346 2.29 -10.96 -8.74
N SER A 347 1.59 -9.84 -9.00
CA SER A 347 0.50 -9.36 -8.14
C SER A 347 -0.57 -10.43 -7.89
N ARG A 348 -0.81 -11.29 -8.89
CA ARG A 348 -1.70 -12.44 -8.77
C ARG A 348 -1.22 -13.45 -7.72
N SER A 349 0.04 -13.85 -7.81
CA SER A 349 0.65 -14.79 -6.87
C SER A 349 0.76 -14.19 -5.47
N ALA A 350 1.09 -12.90 -5.36
CA ALA A 350 1.11 -12.16 -4.11
C ALA A 350 -0.27 -12.12 -3.45
N THR A 351 -1.31 -11.76 -4.21
CA THR A 351 -2.70 -11.73 -3.71
C THR A 351 -3.15 -13.12 -3.27
N THR A 352 -2.83 -14.17 -4.03
CA THR A 352 -3.14 -15.56 -3.69
C THR A 352 -2.50 -15.97 -2.37
N LEU A 353 -1.22 -15.62 -2.19
CA LEU A 353 -0.47 -15.97 -0.99
C LEU A 353 -0.93 -15.16 0.24
N ARG A 354 -1.23 -13.86 0.06
CA ARG A 354 -1.84 -12.99 1.09
C ARG A 354 -3.23 -13.48 1.51
N ALA A 355 -4.06 -13.92 0.57
CA ALA A 355 -5.36 -14.52 0.90
C ALA A 355 -5.20 -15.84 1.67
N SER A 356 -4.24 -16.66 1.26
CA SER A 356 -3.94 -17.92 1.94
C SER A 356 -3.40 -17.72 3.36
N SER A 357 -2.63 -16.65 3.62
CA SER A 357 -2.20 -16.31 4.97
C SER A 357 -3.37 -15.92 5.87
N VAL A 358 -4.33 -15.14 5.38
CA VAL A 358 -5.55 -14.81 6.12
C VAL A 358 -6.28 -16.09 6.54
N ALA A 359 -6.47 -17.02 5.61
CA ALA A 359 -7.14 -18.29 5.87
C ALA A 359 -6.37 -19.15 6.90
N CYS A 360 -5.05 -19.23 6.78
CA CYS A 360 -4.19 -19.95 7.73
C CYS A 360 -4.28 -19.37 9.14
N CYS A 361 -4.28 -18.04 9.26
CA CYS A 361 -4.34 -17.41 10.57
C CYS A 361 -5.73 -17.50 11.21
N HIS A 362 -6.81 -17.51 10.41
CA HIS A 362 -8.13 -17.92 10.93
C HIS A 362 -8.11 -19.36 11.47
N PHE A 363 -7.45 -20.28 10.78
CA PHE A 363 -7.29 -21.66 11.27
C PHE A 363 -6.49 -21.70 12.58
N LEU A 364 -5.39 -20.94 12.71
CA LEU A 364 -4.60 -20.87 13.95
C LEU A 364 -5.41 -20.33 15.13
N ILE A 365 -6.26 -19.32 14.90
CA ILE A 365 -7.16 -18.76 15.92
C ILE A 365 -8.17 -19.82 16.37
N ASP A 366 -8.83 -20.50 15.43
CA ASP A 366 -9.81 -21.54 15.75
C ASP A 366 -9.12 -22.73 16.46
N LEU A 367 -7.88 -23.06 16.08
CA LEU A 367 -7.09 -24.13 16.69
C LEU A 367 -6.70 -23.78 18.14
N VAL A 368 -6.14 -22.59 18.40
CA VAL A 368 -5.73 -22.21 19.76
C VAL A 368 -6.90 -22.13 20.72
N GLN A 369 -8.06 -21.63 20.26
CA GLN A 369 -9.29 -21.58 21.06
C GLN A 369 -9.81 -22.96 21.43
N ASN A 370 -9.57 -23.97 20.60
CA ASN A 370 -9.94 -25.35 20.92
C ASN A 370 -8.92 -26.01 21.83
N LEU A 371 -7.62 -25.81 21.58
CA LEU A 371 -6.56 -26.37 22.42
C LEU A 371 -6.56 -25.79 23.84
N SER A 372 -6.83 -24.49 24.01
CA SER A 372 -6.85 -23.82 25.32
C SER A 372 -7.94 -24.36 26.27
N LYS A 373 -9.00 -24.97 25.73
CA LYS A 373 -10.04 -25.66 26.54
C LYS A 373 -9.50 -26.88 27.29
N THR A 374 -8.44 -27.50 26.74
CA THR A 374 -7.87 -28.75 27.27
C THR A 374 -6.43 -28.60 27.76
N ASN A 375 -5.71 -27.57 27.30
CA ASN A 375 -4.32 -27.31 27.64
C ASN A 375 -4.16 -25.92 28.28
N LYS A 376 -3.95 -25.91 29.60
CA LYS A 376 -3.76 -24.68 30.38
C LYS A 376 -2.55 -23.86 29.95
N SER A 377 -1.56 -24.47 29.30
CA SER A 377 -0.38 -23.74 28.81
C SER A 377 -0.71 -22.74 27.71
N LEU A 378 -1.91 -22.77 27.12
CA LEU A 378 -2.33 -21.85 26.05
C LEU A 378 -3.40 -20.85 26.49
N GLU A 379 -3.79 -20.84 27.77
CA GLU A 379 -4.81 -19.91 28.29
C GLU A 379 -4.41 -18.43 28.16
N PHE A 380 -3.10 -18.14 28.11
CA PHE A 380 -2.59 -16.78 27.93
C PHE A 380 -2.71 -16.28 26.47
N VAL A 381 -2.97 -17.17 25.51
CA VAL A 381 -3.06 -16.82 24.10
C VAL A 381 -4.50 -16.50 23.74
N ASP A 382 -4.82 -15.21 23.68
CA ASP A 382 -6.11 -14.75 23.18
C ASP A 382 -6.08 -14.53 21.65
N ARG A 383 -7.27 -14.37 21.06
CA ARG A 383 -7.43 -14.16 19.61
C ARG A 383 -6.66 -12.94 19.12
N ASP A 384 -6.78 -11.81 19.81
CA ASP A 384 -6.23 -10.54 19.39
C ASP A 384 -4.73 -10.50 19.64
N GLY A 385 -4.28 -11.10 20.74
CA GLY A 385 -2.87 -11.29 21.03
C GLY A 385 -2.19 -12.18 19.98
N LEU A 386 -2.80 -13.29 19.53
CA LEU A 386 -2.20 -14.15 18.51
C LEU A 386 -2.02 -13.43 17.17
N ILE A 387 -3.00 -12.62 16.75
CA ILE A 387 -2.89 -11.82 15.53
C ILE A 387 -1.74 -10.82 15.63
N ARG A 388 -1.65 -10.11 16.77
CA ARG A 388 -0.56 -9.16 17.05
C ARG A 388 0.80 -9.84 17.06
N TYR A 389 0.90 -10.97 17.74
CA TYR A 389 2.10 -11.79 17.79
C TYR A 389 2.59 -12.18 16.38
N LEU A 390 1.70 -12.71 15.55
CA LEU A 390 2.04 -13.14 14.18
C LEU A 390 2.48 -11.96 13.31
N SER A 391 1.78 -10.82 13.37
CA SER A 391 2.19 -9.63 12.60
C SER A 391 3.56 -9.12 13.05
N ASN A 392 3.79 -9.00 14.36
CA ASN A 392 5.06 -8.51 14.89
C ASN A 392 6.22 -9.49 14.62
N LEU A 393 6.00 -10.79 14.77
CA LEU A 393 6.96 -11.83 14.43
C LEU A 393 7.31 -11.81 12.94
N SER A 394 6.33 -11.58 12.07
CA SER A 394 6.56 -11.49 10.63
C SER A 394 7.44 -10.29 10.28
N ARG A 395 7.19 -9.12 10.86
CA ARG A 395 7.98 -7.90 10.61
C ARG A 395 9.43 -8.05 11.07
N GLU A 396 9.65 -8.64 12.24
CA GLU A 396 11.00 -8.88 12.78
C GLU A 396 11.82 -9.80 11.86
N ARG A 397 11.21 -10.92 11.44
CA ARG A 397 11.87 -11.91 10.55
C ARG A 397 11.96 -11.46 9.09
N SER A 398 11.11 -10.53 8.67
CA SER A 398 11.09 -9.98 7.29
C SER A 398 12.14 -8.92 7.03
N SER A 399 12.96 -8.54 8.02
CA SER A 399 14.18 -7.74 7.82
C SER A 399 15.12 -8.34 6.76
N SER A 400 14.89 -9.61 6.37
CA SER A 400 15.60 -10.33 5.31
C SER A 400 14.71 -10.98 4.24
N CYS A 401 13.36 -10.91 4.25
CA CYS A 401 12.48 -11.54 3.22
C CYS A 401 11.04 -11.01 3.23
N ALA A 402 10.59 -10.37 2.14
CA ALA A 402 9.19 -9.93 1.94
C ALA A 402 8.74 -10.16 0.49
N ILE A 403 7.42 -10.30 0.27
CA ILE A 403 6.82 -10.37 -1.07
C ILE A 403 7.04 -9.03 -1.80
N ARG A 404 7.45 -9.12 -3.07
CA ARG A 404 7.50 -8.01 -4.02
C ARG A 404 6.67 -8.35 -5.23
N GLU A 405 5.72 -7.50 -5.55
CA GLU A 405 4.94 -7.63 -6.78
C GLU A 405 5.79 -7.22 -8.00
N GLU A 406 5.86 -8.07 -9.03
CA GLU A 406 6.44 -7.72 -10.32
C GLU A 406 5.47 -6.86 -11.13
N GLY A 407 5.81 -5.59 -11.33
CA GLY A 407 5.00 -4.66 -12.13
C GLY A 407 4.82 -3.30 -11.46
N VAL A 408 3.91 -2.47 -12.00
CA VAL A 408 3.52 -1.20 -11.39
C VAL A 408 2.72 -1.50 -10.12
N VAL A 409 3.28 -1.21 -8.95
CA VAL A 409 2.54 -1.21 -7.68
C VAL A 409 1.66 0.04 -7.70
N VAL A 410 0.39 -0.13 -8.03
CA VAL A 410 -0.61 0.95 -8.04
C VAL A 410 -1.59 0.67 -6.90
N TYR A 411 -1.79 1.65 -6.02
CA TYR A 411 -2.72 1.58 -4.87
C TYR A 411 -4.16 1.90 -5.20
#